data_AF-A0A520W7T2-F1
#
_entry.id   AF-A0A520W7T2-F1
#
_cell.length_a   1.000
_cell.length_b   1.000
_cell.length_c   1.000
_cell.angle_alpha   90.00
_cell.angle_beta   90.00
_cell.angle_gamma   90.00
#
_symmetry.space_group_name_H-M   'P 1'
#
loop_
_entity.id
_entity.type
_entity.pdbx_description
1 polymer ?
#
loop_
_entity_poly.entity_id
_entity_poly.type
_entity_poly.pdbx_seq_one_letter_code
_entity_poly.pdbx_strand_id
1 'polypeptide(L)'
;MMKNIFIFLEDKLSIKFFIIKFFILATIFLPKSLYALSGKEINNHIKKWLESEDIRSNPQFSPNKKLPDCKQNVSYERYNNSYKLIKVSCESKNSWTIFVQTNANTLKQKKLKASIKNKILVLNKSIEKGNYIKKSDLTFIKSPKKNIFYYSKEELIGRKVKQNLKKGQYIQPRHLFAKYSVNEGDPVVIVSKFKNAEVSTGGIAIKSGNIGDLLEVKNTRSGLIIKGILKKNKKVNVFF
;
A
#
# COMPACT_ATOMS: atom_id res chain seq x y z
N MET A 1 -73.02 -52.96 28.49
CA MET A 1 -72.85 -51.51 28.75
C MET A 1 -71.35 -51.19 28.90
N MET A 2 -70.56 -51.49 27.87
CA MET A 2 -69.13 -51.86 28.02
C MET A 2 -68.19 -51.38 26.90
N LYS A 3 -68.53 -50.38 26.08
CA LYS A 3 -67.70 -50.03 24.90
C LYS A 3 -67.13 -48.61 24.81
N ASN A 4 -67.43 -47.72 25.77
CA ASN A 4 -67.10 -46.29 25.60
C ASN A 4 -65.92 -45.77 26.43
N ILE A 5 -65.21 -46.61 27.19
CA ILE A 5 -64.08 -46.16 28.04
C ILE A 5 -62.72 -46.50 27.41
N PHE A 6 -62.62 -47.54 26.57
CA PHE A 6 -61.34 -47.98 26.00
C PHE A 6 -60.89 -47.19 24.76
N ILE A 7 -61.80 -46.53 24.04
CA ILE A 7 -61.47 -45.79 22.81
C ILE A 7 -60.82 -44.43 23.14
N PHE A 8 -61.06 -43.87 24.33
CA PHE A 8 -60.57 -42.53 24.69
C PHE A 8 -59.12 -42.48 25.18
N LEU A 9 -58.49 -43.64 25.42
CA LEU A 9 -57.12 -43.75 25.97
C LEU A 9 -56.04 -44.01 24.91
N GLU A 10 -56.38 -44.59 23.76
CA GLU A 10 -55.42 -44.80 22.65
C GLU A 10 -55.13 -43.52 21.84
N ASP A 11 -56.12 -42.63 21.67
CA ASP A 11 -55.94 -41.37 20.93
C ASP A 11 -55.05 -40.36 21.66
N LYS A 12 -55.08 -40.33 23.00
CA LYS A 12 -54.20 -39.41 23.77
C LYS A 12 -52.73 -39.83 23.74
N LEU A 13 -52.44 -41.11 23.54
CA LEU A 13 -51.06 -41.62 23.50
C LEU A 13 -50.41 -41.39 22.12
N SER A 14 -51.18 -41.58 21.04
CA SER A 14 -50.71 -41.34 19.66
C SER A 14 -50.49 -39.85 19.37
N ILE A 15 -51.39 -38.97 19.85
CA ILE A 15 -51.27 -37.52 19.70
C ILE A 15 -50.08 -36.98 20.49
N LYS A 16 -49.81 -37.49 21.71
CA LYS A 16 -48.61 -37.11 22.47
C LYS A 16 -47.32 -37.54 21.76
N PHE A 17 -47.28 -38.74 21.17
CA PHE A 17 -46.12 -39.18 20.40
C PHE A 17 -45.91 -38.37 19.11
N PHE A 18 -46.99 -37.93 18.46
CA PHE A 18 -46.94 -37.06 17.28
C PHE A 18 -46.46 -35.65 17.64
N ILE A 19 -46.95 -35.08 18.76
CA ILE A 19 -46.48 -33.80 19.31
C ILE A 19 -44.99 -33.86 19.70
N ILE A 20 -44.54 -34.95 20.35
CA ILE A 20 -43.14 -35.13 20.76
C ILE A 20 -42.23 -35.31 19.54
N LYS A 21 -42.63 -36.09 18.52
CA LYS A 21 -41.87 -36.23 17.27
C LYS A 21 -41.82 -34.91 16.47
N PHE A 22 -42.90 -34.13 16.47
CA PHE A 22 -42.93 -32.80 15.84
C PHE A 22 -42.00 -31.81 16.57
N PHE A 23 -41.95 -31.88 17.91
CA PHE A 23 -41.03 -31.05 18.70
C PHE A 23 -39.55 -31.45 18.48
N ILE A 24 -39.26 -32.75 18.33
CA ILE A 24 -37.91 -33.24 18.03
C ILE A 24 -37.49 -32.87 16.60
N LEU A 25 -38.40 -32.92 15.62
CA LEU A 25 -38.09 -32.54 14.23
C LEU A 25 -37.92 -31.02 14.03
N ALA A 26 -38.60 -30.19 14.84
CA ALA A 26 -38.49 -28.73 14.80
C ALA A 26 -37.14 -28.20 15.32
N THR A 27 -36.45 -28.94 16.20
CA THR A 27 -35.12 -28.52 16.71
C THR A 27 -34.00 -28.62 15.67
N ILE A 28 -34.19 -29.40 14.59
CA ILE A 28 -33.19 -29.59 13.53
C ILE A 28 -33.27 -28.49 12.47
N PHE A 29 -34.38 -27.73 12.43
CA PHE A 29 -34.59 -26.59 11.53
C PHE A 29 -34.41 -25.23 12.21
N LEU A 30 -33.55 -25.13 13.23
CA LEU A 30 -33.00 -23.83 13.58
C LEU A 30 -32.11 -23.39 12.40
N PRO A 31 -32.41 -22.28 11.70
CA PRO A 31 -31.48 -21.77 10.71
C PRO A 31 -30.18 -21.50 11.45
N LYS A 32 -29.11 -22.24 11.12
CA LYS A 32 -27.76 -21.79 11.47
C LYS A 32 -27.62 -20.43 10.82
N SER A 33 -27.80 -19.37 11.59
CA SER A 33 -27.57 -18.01 11.11
C SER A 33 -26.16 -18.01 10.57
N LEU A 34 -26.05 -17.84 9.25
CA LEU A 34 -24.79 -17.52 8.62
C LEU A 34 -24.47 -16.11 9.14
N TYR A 35 -23.66 -16.02 10.20
CA TYR A 35 -23.34 -14.76 10.87
C TYR A 35 -22.51 -13.88 9.92
N ALA A 36 -23.17 -13.15 9.02
CA ALA A 36 -22.47 -12.27 8.09
C ALA A 36 -22.08 -10.97 8.81
N LEU A 37 -20.79 -10.63 8.79
CA LEU A 37 -20.32 -9.34 9.27
C LEU A 37 -20.81 -8.24 8.34
N SER A 38 -21.62 -7.32 8.87
CA SER A 38 -22.15 -6.19 8.13
C SER A 38 -21.11 -5.07 7.99
N GLY A 39 -21.24 -4.28 6.94
CA GLY A 39 -20.37 -3.13 6.74
C GLY A 39 -20.50 -2.07 7.83
N LYS A 40 -21.66 -2.00 8.49
CA LYS A 40 -21.88 -1.17 9.69
C LYS A 40 -21.04 -1.63 10.87
N GLU A 41 -20.97 -2.94 11.14
CA GLU A 41 -20.13 -3.52 12.19
C GLU A 41 -18.64 -3.29 11.90
N ILE A 42 -18.22 -3.46 10.64
CA ILE A 42 -16.86 -3.16 10.21
C ILE A 42 -16.49 -1.69 10.47
N ASN A 43 -17.34 -0.74 10.07
CA ASN A 43 -17.11 0.68 10.35
C ASN A 43 -16.99 0.96 11.86
N ASN A 44 -17.86 0.34 12.68
CA ASN A 44 -17.83 0.50 14.13
C ASN A 44 -16.55 -0.08 14.76
N HIS A 45 -16.12 -1.26 14.32
CA HIS A 45 -14.90 -1.88 14.85
C HIS A 45 -13.65 -1.09 14.46
N ILE A 46 -13.56 -0.65 13.19
CA ILE A 46 -12.45 0.20 12.75
C ILE A 46 -12.44 1.51 13.53
N LYS A 47 -13.61 2.12 13.78
CA LYS A 47 -13.71 3.34 14.59
C LYS A 47 -13.18 3.12 16.01
N LYS A 48 -13.60 2.05 16.69
CA LYS A 48 -13.09 1.69 18.04
C LYS A 48 -11.58 1.42 18.04
N TRP A 49 -11.08 0.70 17.05
CA TRP A 49 -9.65 0.43 16.89
C TRP A 49 -8.85 1.73 16.67
N LEU A 50 -9.34 2.64 15.82
CA LEU A 50 -8.73 3.96 15.62
C LEU A 50 -8.74 4.80 16.90
N GLU A 51 -9.81 4.73 17.70
CA GLU A 51 -9.88 5.41 19.01
C GLU A 51 -8.83 4.86 19.99
N SER A 52 -8.56 3.55 20.01
CA SER A 52 -7.47 2.97 20.80
C SER A 52 -6.06 3.41 20.34
N GLU A 53 -5.93 3.85 19.09
CA GLU A 53 -4.70 4.40 18.51
C GLU A 53 -4.61 5.94 18.64
N ASP A 54 -5.50 6.58 19.42
CA ASP A 54 -5.61 8.04 19.57
C ASP A 54 -5.89 8.76 18.22
N ILE A 55 -6.60 8.09 17.31
CA ILE A 55 -7.01 8.61 16.00
C ILE A 55 -8.53 8.77 15.95
N ARG A 56 -8.99 10.01 15.86
CA ARG A 56 -10.41 10.31 15.59
C ARG A 56 -10.66 10.36 14.09
N SER A 57 -11.42 9.39 13.57
CA SER A 57 -11.72 9.26 12.15
C SER A 57 -13.00 8.45 11.93
N ASN A 58 -13.62 8.67 10.76
CA ASN A 58 -14.81 8.01 10.28
C ASN A 58 -14.46 7.08 9.11
N PRO A 59 -14.53 5.76 9.31
CA PRO A 59 -14.35 4.77 8.26
C PRO A 59 -15.45 4.86 7.19
N GLN A 60 -15.09 4.60 5.94
CA GLN A 60 -15.96 4.72 4.76
C GLN A 60 -16.10 3.36 4.06
N PHE A 61 -16.67 2.38 4.77
CA PHE A 61 -17.11 1.12 4.16
C PHE A 61 -18.63 1.14 3.94
N SER A 62 -19.09 0.56 2.83
CA SER A 62 -20.53 0.53 2.51
C SER A 62 -21.31 -0.22 3.60
N PRO A 63 -22.28 0.41 4.30
CA PRO A 63 -23.01 -0.22 5.41
C PRO A 63 -23.74 -1.50 5.01
N ASN A 64 -24.18 -1.59 3.75
CA ASN A 64 -25.00 -2.68 3.23
C ASN A 64 -24.17 -3.88 2.76
N LYS A 65 -22.84 -3.75 2.71
CA LYS A 65 -21.97 -4.86 2.28
C LYS A 65 -21.91 -5.92 3.36
N LYS A 66 -22.15 -7.17 2.98
CA LYS A 66 -22.05 -8.34 3.85
C LYS A 66 -20.73 -9.04 3.57
N LEU A 67 -19.97 -9.33 4.62
CA LEU A 67 -18.75 -10.12 4.56
C LEU A 67 -19.01 -11.51 5.13
N PRO A 68 -18.26 -12.53 4.68
CA PRO A 68 -18.31 -13.86 5.28
C PRO A 68 -18.07 -13.78 6.79
N ASP A 69 -18.72 -14.67 7.52
CA ASP A 69 -18.50 -14.79 8.95
C ASP A 69 -17.01 -14.95 9.24
N CYS A 70 -16.53 -14.08 10.11
CA CYS A 70 -15.23 -14.21 10.73
C CYS A 70 -15.53 -14.28 12.20
N LYS A 71 -15.40 -15.47 12.81
CA LYS A 71 -15.69 -15.85 14.22
C LYS A 71 -14.91 -15.00 15.25
N GLN A 72 -14.97 -13.69 15.09
CA GLN A 72 -14.36 -12.59 15.82
C GLN A 72 -12.84 -12.44 15.70
N ASN A 73 -12.17 -13.21 14.82
CA ASN A 73 -10.73 -13.06 14.53
C ASN A 73 -10.46 -12.06 13.39
N VAL A 74 -11.03 -10.86 13.50
CA VAL A 74 -10.75 -9.79 12.54
C VAL A 74 -9.58 -8.96 13.05
N SER A 75 -8.53 -8.85 12.24
CA SER A 75 -7.37 -8.00 12.52
C SER A 75 -7.44 -6.69 11.73
N TYR A 76 -6.91 -5.62 12.34
CA TYR A 76 -6.88 -4.27 11.78
C TYR A 76 -5.44 -3.77 11.75
N GLU A 77 -4.97 -3.40 10.55
CA GLU A 77 -3.61 -2.92 10.36
C GLU A 77 -3.62 -1.63 9.54
N ARG A 78 -2.66 -0.73 9.83
CA ARG A 78 -2.40 0.43 8.98
C ARG A 78 -1.77 -0.05 7.67
N TYR A 79 -2.27 0.45 6.54
CA TYR A 79 -1.61 0.22 5.26
C TYR A 79 -0.58 1.31 4.94
N ASN A 80 0.62 0.94 4.49
CA ASN A 80 1.72 1.86 4.16
C ASN A 80 2.02 2.89 5.27
N ASN A 81 1.95 2.45 6.54
CA ASN A 81 2.20 3.30 7.71
C ASN A 81 1.28 4.56 7.78
N SER A 82 0.08 4.46 7.22
CA SER A 82 -0.93 5.52 7.17
C SER A 82 -2.29 5.02 7.63
N TYR A 83 -3.01 5.83 8.41
CA TYR A 83 -4.38 5.54 8.84
C TYR A 83 -5.43 5.87 7.76
N LYS A 84 -5.03 6.44 6.62
CA LYS A 84 -5.94 6.75 5.50
C LYS A 84 -6.58 5.48 4.92
N LEU A 85 -5.86 4.37 4.96
CA LEU A 85 -6.32 3.08 4.47
C LEU A 85 -6.02 2.01 5.51
N ILE A 86 -7.06 1.35 5.99
CA ILE A 86 -6.97 0.28 6.98
C ILE A 86 -7.14 -1.05 6.28
N LYS A 87 -6.18 -1.94 6.46
CA LYS A 87 -6.27 -3.33 6.04
C LYS A 87 -7.04 -4.09 7.13
N VAL A 88 -8.12 -4.73 6.73
CA VAL A 88 -8.97 -5.55 7.62
C VAL A 88 -8.89 -6.96 7.11
N SER A 89 -8.41 -7.88 7.94
CA SER A 89 -8.17 -9.27 7.55
C SER A 89 -8.89 -10.23 8.49
N CYS A 90 -9.38 -11.33 7.93
CA CYS A 90 -9.93 -12.45 8.69
C CYS A 90 -9.06 -13.68 8.48
N GLU A 91 -8.53 -14.24 9.57
CA GLU A 91 -7.75 -15.48 9.56
C GLU A 91 -8.60 -16.67 10.03
N SER A 92 -9.54 -17.08 9.18
CA SER A 92 -10.39 -18.25 9.43
C SER A 92 -10.49 -19.13 8.18
N LYS A 93 -11.26 -20.22 8.26
CA LYS A 93 -11.51 -21.14 7.14
C LYS A 93 -11.98 -20.42 5.86
N ASN A 94 -12.64 -19.27 5.99
CA ASN A 94 -13.02 -18.37 4.90
C ASN A 94 -12.21 -17.07 4.98
N SER A 95 -10.89 -17.15 4.78
CA SER A 95 -10.02 -15.98 4.89
C SER A 95 -10.37 -14.91 3.86
N TRP A 96 -10.48 -13.67 4.29
CA TRP A 96 -10.70 -12.53 3.41
C TRP A 96 -9.90 -11.33 3.89
N THR A 97 -9.59 -10.41 2.97
CA THR A 97 -8.95 -9.13 3.28
C THR A 97 -9.65 -8.02 2.51
N ILE A 98 -9.97 -6.94 3.20
CA ILE A 98 -10.54 -5.73 2.59
C ILE A 98 -9.72 -4.52 3.00
N PHE A 99 -9.78 -3.48 2.18
CA PHE A 99 -9.20 -2.18 2.47
C PHE A 99 -10.30 -1.17 2.69
N VAL A 100 -10.30 -0.52 3.86
CA VAL A 100 -11.30 0.47 4.22
C VAL A 100 -10.63 1.84 4.30
N GLN A 101 -11.16 2.77 3.50
CA GLN A 101 -10.72 4.16 3.55
C GLN A 101 -11.24 4.84 4.80
N THR A 102 -10.46 5.75 5.35
CA THR A 102 -10.89 6.57 6.48
C THR A 102 -10.56 8.03 6.19
N ASN A 103 -11.29 8.94 6.84
CA ASN A 103 -10.97 10.37 6.80
C ASN A 103 -9.93 10.77 7.85
N ALA A 104 -9.11 9.82 8.33
CA ALA A 104 -8.01 10.06 9.26
C ALA A 104 -7.01 11.01 8.60
N ASN A 105 -7.33 12.31 8.71
CA ASN A 105 -6.39 13.37 8.47
C ASN A 105 -5.26 13.09 9.44
N THR A 106 -4.06 12.95 8.90
CA THR A 106 -2.85 12.65 9.63
C THR A 106 -2.49 13.82 10.54
N LEU A 107 -3.31 14.17 11.54
CA LEU A 107 -3.17 15.39 12.34
C LEU A 107 -1.85 15.39 13.13
N LYS A 108 -1.28 14.21 13.42
CA LYS A 108 0.10 14.07 13.94
C LYS A 108 1.19 14.20 12.85
N GLN A 109 0.97 13.77 11.61
CA GLN A 109 1.93 14.04 10.50
C GLN A 109 1.78 15.46 9.92
N LYS A 110 0.61 16.09 10.10
CA LYS A 110 0.30 17.46 9.74
C LYS A 110 0.80 18.42 10.83
N LYS A 111 0.84 18.06 12.12
CA LYS A 111 1.52 18.89 13.14
C LYS A 111 3.05 18.92 12.98
N LEU A 112 3.68 17.87 12.45
CA LEU A 112 5.09 17.93 12.05
C LEU A 112 5.33 18.66 10.71
N LYS A 113 4.31 18.78 9.84
CA LYS A 113 4.41 19.44 8.52
C LYS A 113 3.77 20.84 8.42
N ALA A 114 2.97 21.26 9.40
CA ALA A 114 2.22 22.53 9.37
C ALA A 114 2.79 23.61 10.29
N SER A 115 3.82 23.32 11.10
CA SER A 115 4.59 24.35 11.81
C SER A 115 5.85 24.79 11.05
N ILE A 116 6.25 24.09 9.98
CA ILE A 116 7.35 24.53 9.15
C ILE A 116 6.78 25.42 8.04
N LYS A 117 6.85 26.73 8.27
CA LYS A 117 6.99 27.77 7.23
C LYS A 117 7.61 27.14 5.98
N ASN A 118 6.84 26.88 4.92
CA ASN A 118 7.33 26.19 3.71
C ASN A 118 8.64 26.84 3.23
N LYS A 119 9.77 26.22 3.57
CA LYS A 119 11.09 26.70 3.15
C LYS A 119 11.38 26.04 1.80
N ILE A 120 11.71 26.86 0.81
CA ILE A 120 12.10 26.40 -0.53
C ILE A 120 13.58 26.66 -0.76
N LEU A 121 14.21 25.80 -1.56
CA LEU A 121 15.58 26.01 -2.00
C LEU A 121 15.61 26.97 -3.18
N VAL A 122 16.40 28.03 -3.03
CA VAL A 122 16.70 29.01 -4.07
C VAL A 122 18.20 29.16 -4.24
N LEU A 123 18.58 29.65 -5.41
CA LEU A 123 19.95 30.01 -5.70
C LEU A 123 20.34 31.30 -4.99
N ASN A 124 21.51 31.36 -4.37
CA ASN A 124 22.06 32.60 -3.82
C ASN A 124 22.98 33.35 -4.80
N LYS A 125 23.28 32.76 -5.95
CA LYS A 125 24.01 33.35 -7.08
C LYS A 125 23.47 32.82 -8.42
N SER A 126 23.77 33.48 -9.52
CA SER A 126 23.44 32.97 -10.85
C SER A 126 24.35 31.79 -11.24
N ILE A 127 23.81 30.81 -11.96
CA ILE A 127 24.54 29.65 -12.48
C ILE A 127 24.28 29.56 -13.99
N GLU A 128 25.35 29.47 -14.76
CA GLU A 128 25.28 29.33 -16.21
C GLU A 128 24.94 27.89 -16.64
N LYS A 129 24.35 27.77 -17.82
CA LYS A 129 24.07 26.49 -18.47
C LYS A 129 25.35 25.65 -18.54
N GLY A 130 25.22 24.37 -18.21
CA GLY A 130 26.32 23.41 -18.25
C GLY A 130 27.11 23.33 -16.94
N ASN A 131 26.94 24.26 -16.01
CA ASN A 131 27.66 24.23 -14.74
C ASN A 131 26.95 23.36 -13.70
N TYR A 132 27.66 23.05 -12.62
CA TYR A 132 27.18 22.20 -11.53
C TYR A 132 26.80 23.03 -10.31
N ILE A 133 25.70 22.65 -9.66
CA ILE A 133 25.23 23.29 -8.43
C ILE A 133 26.12 22.88 -7.26
N LYS A 134 26.67 23.86 -6.54
CA LYS A 134 27.46 23.65 -5.31
C LYS A 134 26.62 23.89 -4.05
N LYS A 135 27.05 23.36 -2.91
CA LYS A 135 26.37 23.56 -1.61
C LYS A 135 26.27 25.04 -1.24
N SER A 136 27.32 25.80 -1.58
CA SER A 136 27.41 27.25 -1.40
C SER A 136 26.39 28.01 -2.23
N ASP A 137 25.83 27.42 -3.29
CA ASP A 137 24.97 28.12 -4.23
C ASP A 137 23.49 28.11 -3.79
N LEU A 138 23.18 27.36 -2.71
CA LEU A 138 21.81 27.05 -2.29
C LEU A 138 21.51 27.68 -0.92
N THR A 139 20.34 28.30 -0.81
CA THR A 139 19.81 28.80 0.45
C THR A 139 18.32 28.51 0.58
N PHE A 140 17.82 28.44 1.82
CA PHE A 140 16.41 28.23 2.11
C PHE A 140 15.72 29.57 2.37
N ILE A 141 14.62 29.83 1.66
CA ILE A 141 13.75 30.99 1.90
C ILE A 141 12.34 30.54 2.25
N LYS A 142 11.60 31.31 3.05
CA LYS A 142 10.17 31.04 3.29
C LYS A 142 9.38 31.40 2.04
N SER A 143 8.48 30.53 1.61
CA SER A 143 7.62 30.76 0.45
C SER A 143 6.31 29.98 0.58
N PRO A 144 5.14 30.56 0.23
CA PRO A 144 3.87 29.85 0.27
C PRO A 144 3.69 28.83 -0.87
N LYS A 145 4.68 28.67 -1.76
CA LYS A 145 4.60 27.76 -2.91
C LYS A 145 4.38 26.31 -2.47
N LYS A 146 3.54 25.60 -3.23
CA LYS A 146 3.17 24.19 -2.99
C LYS A 146 3.90 23.19 -3.90
N ASN A 147 4.29 23.61 -5.11
CA ASN A 147 4.93 22.74 -6.12
C ASN A 147 6.46 22.72 -5.96
N ILE A 148 6.92 22.13 -4.86
CA ILE A 148 8.34 22.00 -4.51
C ILE A 148 8.79 20.57 -4.85
N PHE A 149 9.88 20.45 -5.61
CA PHE A 149 10.41 19.16 -6.05
C PHE A 149 11.63 18.69 -5.26
N TYR A 150 12.30 19.59 -4.56
CA TYR A 150 13.54 19.33 -3.82
C TYR A 150 13.43 19.87 -2.41
N TYR A 151 13.73 19.03 -1.42
CA TYR A 151 13.54 19.35 0.00
C TYR A 151 14.87 19.49 0.75
N SER A 152 15.95 18.94 0.18
CA SER A 152 17.30 18.97 0.74
C SER A 152 18.31 19.55 -0.26
N LYS A 153 19.42 20.11 0.23
CA LYS A 153 20.48 20.63 -0.66
C LYS A 153 21.17 19.48 -1.39
N GLU A 154 21.25 18.34 -0.73
CA GLU A 154 21.92 17.10 -1.16
C GLU A 154 21.31 16.54 -2.46
N GLU A 155 20.00 16.75 -2.68
CA GLU A 155 19.33 16.38 -3.94
C GLU A 155 19.82 17.19 -5.15
N LEU A 156 20.38 18.38 -4.92
CA LEU A 156 20.76 19.35 -5.94
C LEU A 156 22.27 19.49 -6.12
N ILE A 157 23.05 19.28 -5.07
CA ILE A 157 24.52 19.35 -5.12
C ILE A 157 25.05 18.36 -6.16
N GLY A 158 25.94 18.84 -7.02
CA GLY A 158 26.54 18.06 -8.11
C GLY A 158 25.61 17.82 -9.30
N ARG A 159 24.39 18.38 -9.31
CA ARG A 159 23.53 18.34 -10.50
C ARG A 159 23.97 19.39 -11.51
N LYS A 160 23.98 19.01 -12.78
CA LYS A 160 24.29 19.88 -13.92
C LYS A 160 23.05 20.65 -14.36
N VAL A 161 23.21 21.94 -14.63
CA VAL A 161 22.11 22.83 -15.03
C VAL A 161 21.96 22.84 -16.55
N LYS A 162 20.72 22.70 -17.05
CA LYS A 162 20.37 22.66 -18.48
C LYS A 162 20.20 24.04 -19.12
N GLN A 163 20.05 25.09 -18.32
CA GLN A 163 19.83 26.47 -18.75
C GLN A 163 20.41 27.49 -17.76
N ASN A 164 20.50 28.76 -18.12
CA ASN A 164 20.93 29.80 -17.17
C ASN A 164 19.89 29.97 -16.05
N LEU A 165 20.34 29.97 -14.80
CA LEU A 165 19.51 30.20 -13.62
C LEU A 165 19.97 31.45 -12.87
N LYS A 166 19.02 32.29 -12.46
CA LYS A 166 19.30 33.57 -11.79
C LYS A 166 19.38 33.39 -10.27
N LYS A 167 20.13 34.27 -9.60
CA LYS A 167 20.04 34.45 -8.15
C LYS A 167 18.58 34.64 -7.72
N GLY A 168 18.18 34.00 -6.61
CA GLY A 168 16.83 33.99 -6.05
C GLY A 168 15.87 33.02 -6.73
N GLN A 169 16.25 32.41 -7.87
CA GLN A 169 15.41 31.44 -8.56
C GLN A 169 15.37 30.12 -7.80
N TYR A 170 14.18 29.54 -7.66
CA TYR A 170 13.99 28.19 -7.13
C TYR A 170 14.18 27.14 -8.21
N ILE A 171 14.65 25.96 -7.82
CA ILE A 171 15.09 24.94 -8.78
C ILE A 171 13.95 23.94 -9.05
N GLN A 172 13.76 23.61 -10.32
CA GLN A 172 12.76 22.67 -10.80
C GLN A 172 13.44 21.59 -11.66
N PRO A 173 12.85 20.38 -11.80
CA PRO A 173 13.44 19.31 -12.59
C PRO A 173 13.78 19.71 -14.03
N ARG A 174 12.91 20.50 -14.67
CA ARG A 174 13.14 21.02 -16.03
C ARG A 174 14.39 21.89 -16.20
N HIS A 175 14.93 22.44 -15.10
CA HIS A 175 16.14 23.25 -15.11
C HIS A 175 17.42 22.41 -15.14
N LEU A 176 17.33 21.12 -14.84
CA LEU A 176 18.48 20.25 -14.61
C LEU A 176 18.55 19.19 -15.70
N PHE A 177 19.75 18.69 -15.95
CA PHE A 177 19.89 17.43 -16.67
C PHE A 177 19.28 16.28 -15.86
N ALA A 178 18.71 15.32 -16.58
CA ALA A 178 18.19 14.11 -15.97
C ALA A 178 19.31 13.40 -15.20
N LYS A 179 18.97 12.88 -14.03
CA LYS A 179 19.88 12.07 -13.22
C LYS A 179 19.32 10.66 -13.26
N TYR A 180 20.03 9.76 -13.94
CA TYR A 180 19.68 8.36 -13.98
C TYR A 180 20.45 7.61 -12.90
N SER A 181 19.94 6.45 -12.49
CA SER A 181 20.67 5.55 -11.59
C SER A 181 21.82 4.85 -12.32
N VAL A 182 21.65 4.64 -13.63
CA VAL A 182 22.63 4.11 -14.58
C VAL A 182 22.50 4.93 -15.87
N ASN A 183 23.61 5.45 -16.40
CA ASN A 183 23.61 6.11 -17.70
C ASN A 183 23.90 5.11 -18.82
N GLU A 184 23.56 5.48 -20.05
CA GLU A 184 24.04 4.76 -21.24
C GLU A 184 25.57 4.70 -21.25
N GLY A 185 26.11 3.52 -21.57
CA GLY A 185 27.54 3.22 -21.52
C GLY A 185 28.07 2.86 -20.13
N ASP A 186 27.30 3.03 -19.05
CA ASP A 186 27.77 2.66 -17.71
C ASP A 186 27.97 1.14 -17.60
N PRO A 187 29.01 0.70 -16.87
CA PRO A 187 29.16 -0.71 -16.51
C PRO A 187 28.07 -1.11 -15.51
N VAL A 188 27.50 -2.29 -15.72
CA VAL A 188 26.45 -2.90 -14.90
C VAL A 188 26.77 -4.37 -14.63
N VAL A 189 26.11 -4.95 -13.63
CA VAL A 189 26.19 -6.39 -13.34
C VAL A 189 24.88 -7.05 -13.73
N ILE A 190 24.91 -7.92 -14.72
CA ILE A 190 23.76 -8.73 -15.12
C ILE A 190 23.65 -9.88 -14.14
N VAL A 191 22.49 -10.09 -13.54
CA VAL A 191 22.23 -11.14 -12.55
C VAL A 191 21.06 -11.99 -13.00
N SER A 192 21.26 -13.30 -13.10
CA SER A 192 20.18 -14.28 -13.25
C SER A 192 20.08 -15.13 -12.00
N LYS A 193 18.84 -15.37 -11.55
CA LYS A 193 18.54 -16.23 -10.41
C LYS A 193 17.64 -17.37 -10.87
N PHE A 194 18.07 -18.60 -10.61
CA PHE A 194 17.27 -19.79 -10.86
C PHE A 194 17.28 -20.68 -9.62
N LYS A 195 16.14 -20.80 -8.94
CA LYS A 195 15.99 -21.50 -7.66
C LYS A 195 17.06 -21.05 -6.65
N ASN A 196 18.03 -21.91 -6.36
CA ASN A 196 19.11 -21.68 -5.38
C ASN A 196 20.45 -21.28 -6.04
N ALA A 197 20.48 -21.08 -7.36
CA ALA A 197 21.66 -20.64 -8.09
C ALA A 197 21.53 -19.17 -8.51
N GLU A 198 22.60 -18.40 -8.32
CA GLU A 198 22.76 -17.05 -8.84
C GLU A 198 23.98 -17.01 -9.75
N VAL A 199 23.79 -16.54 -10.98
CA VAL A 199 24.87 -16.32 -11.95
C VAL A 199 24.94 -14.84 -12.22
N SER A 200 26.15 -14.28 -12.20
CA SER A 200 26.38 -12.88 -12.53
C SER A 200 27.47 -12.71 -13.57
N THR A 201 27.33 -11.68 -14.39
CA THR A 201 28.31 -11.32 -15.44
C THR A 201 28.35 -9.82 -15.65
N GLY A 202 29.45 -9.32 -16.21
CA GLY A 202 29.58 -7.93 -16.59
C GLY A 202 28.67 -7.57 -17.77
N GLY A 203 28.20 -6.33 -17.79
CA GLY A 203 27.44 -5.76 -18.88
C GLY A 203 27.67 -4.25 -19.03
N ILE A 204 27.21 -3.72 -20.16
CA ILE A 204 27.20 -2.29 -20.46
C ILE A 204 25.75 -1.88 -20.71
N ALA A 205 25.28 -0.82 -20.05
CA ALA A 205 23.95 -0.28 -20.28
C ALA A 205 23.85 0.32 -21.69
N ILE A 206 22.87 -0.11 -22.49
CA ILE A 206 22.61 0.43 -23.83
C ILE A 206 21.76 1.70 -23.76
N LYS A 207 20.99 1.87 -22.69
CA LYS A 207 20.18 3.07 -22.44
C LYS A 207 20.33 3.48 -20.98
N SER A 208 20.06 4.76 -20.72
CA SER A 208 20.00 5.26 -19.34
C SER A 208 18.70 4.83 -18.65
N GLY A 209 18.73 4.59 -17.34
CA GLY A 209 17.56 4.16 -16.58
C GLY A 209 17.66 4.37 -15.07
N ASN A 210 16.52 4.29 -14.40
CA ASN A 210 16.36 4.37 -12.96
C ASN A 210 16.07 3.00 -12.35
N ILE A 211 16.31 2.87 -11.05
CA ILE A 211 15.97 1.65 -10.31
C ILE A 211 14.49 1.32 -10.52
N GLY A 212 14.21 0.10 -10.99
CA GLY A 212 12.87 -0.38 -11.34
C GLY A 212 12.62 -0.41 -12.85
N ASP A 213 13.38 0.31 -13.66
CA ASP A 213 13.18 0.35 -15.11
C ASP A 213 13.62 -0.96 -15.77
N LEU A 214 12.95 -1.33 -16.85
CA LEU A 214 13.40 -2.38 -17.76
C LEU A 214 14.55 -1.82 -18.62
N LEU A 215 15.77 -2.26 -18.34
CA LEU A 215 16.99 -1.78 -18.95
C LEU A 215 17.53 -2.78 -19.98
N GLU A 216 17.90 -2.28 -21.16
CA GLU A 216 18.66 -3.03 -22.17
C GLU A 216 20.15 -2.94 -21.85
N VAL A 217 20.81 -4.10 -21.75
CA VAL A 217 22.22 -4.21 -21.39
C VAL A 217 22.94 -5.18 -22.31
N LYS A 218 24.15 -4.84 -22.76
CA LYS A 218 25.00 -5.73 -23.55
C LYS A 218 25.90 -6.53 -22.63
N ASN A 219 25.84 -7.85 -22.68
CA ASN A 219 26.75 -8.72 -21.96
C ASN A 219 28.17 -8.55 -22.51
N THR A 220 29.15 -8.23 -21.66
CA THR A 220 30.53 -8.00 -22.10
C THR A 220 31.25 -9.27 -22.56
N ARG A 221 30.80 -10.45 -22.12
CA ARG A 221 31.40 -11.74 -22.49
C ARG A 221 30.84 -12.29 -23.80
N SER A 222 29.52 -12.26 -23.99
CA SER A 222 28.88 -12.84 -25.18
C SER A 222 28.51 -11.83 -26.26
N GLY A 223 28.51 -10.53 -25.95
CA GLY A 223 28.08 -9.47 -26.86
C GLY A 223 26.56 -9.36 -27.05
N LEU A 224 25.77 -10.28 -26.48
CA LEU A 224 24.31 -10.29 -26.61
C LEU A 224 23.66 -9.16 -25.79
N ILE A 225 22.58 -8.59 -26.33
CA ILE A 225 21.73 -7.61 -25.65
C ILE A 225 20.63 -8.35 -24.90
N ILE A 226 20.50 -8.05 -23.60
CA ILE A 226 19.57 -8.69 -22.68
C ILE A 226 18.73 -7.60 -22.02
N LYS A 227 17.46 -7.90 -21.73
CA LYS A 227 16.56 -7.02 -21.00
C LYS A 227 16.42 -7.51 -19.57
N GLY A 228 16.46 -6.60 -18.60
CA GLY A 228 16.26 -6.92 -17.20
C GLY A 228 15.86 -5.72 -16.38
N ILE A 229 15.41 -5.94 -15.14
CA ILE A 229 15.00 -4.86 -14.25
C ILE A 229 16.21 -4.33 -13.50
N LEU A 230 16.46 -3.02 -13.61
CA LEU A 230 17.53 -2.34 -12.87
C LEU A 230 17.21 -2.34 -11.36
N LYS A 231 18.14 -2.85 -10.56
CA LYS A 231 18.12 -2.87 -9.10
C LYS A 231 19.20 -1.92 -8.57
N LYS A 232 19.26 -1.80 -7.24
CA LYS A 232 20.32 -1.04 -6.56
C LYS A 232 21.71 -1.60 -6.93
N ASN A 233 22.75 -0.79 -6.71
CA ASN A 233 24.14 -1.15 -6.96
C ASN A 233 24.43 -1.57 -8.42
N LYS A 234 23.73 -0.94 -9.38
CA LYS A 234 23.88 -1.18 -10.82
C LYS A 234 23.69 -2.66 -11.24
N LYS A 235 22.92 -3.44 -10.47
CA LYS A 235 22.55 -4.81 -10.81
C LYS A 235 21.33 -4.83 -11.73
N VAL A 236 21.36 -5.64 -12.77
CA VAL A 236 20.24 -5.81 -13.71
C VAL A 236 19.77 -7.25 -13.63
N ASN A 237 18.60 -7.45 -13.04
CA ASN A 237 18.03 -8.78 -12.86
C ASN A 237 17.29 -9.18 -14.13
N VAL A 238 17.76 -10.25 -14.77
CA VAL A 238 17.12 -10.81 -15.95
C VAL A 238 16.17 -11.94 -15.53
N PHE A 239 15.05 -12.04 -16.23
CA PHE A 239 14.07 -13.10 -16.04
C PHE A 239 14.03 -13.90 -17.34
N PHE A 240 14.15 -15.22 -17.21
CA PHE A 240 13.95 -16.18 -18.29
C PHE A 240 12.54 -16.75 -18.20
#